data_AF-A0A2N3EBG2-F1
#
_entry.id   AF-A0A2N3EBG2-F1
#
_cell.length_a   1.000
_cell.length_b   1.000
_cell.length_c   1.000
_cell.angle_alpha   90.00
_cell.angle_beta   90.00
_cell.angle_gamma   90.00
#
_symmetry.space_group_name_H-M   'P 1'
#
loop_
_entity.id
_entity.type
_entity.pdbx_description
1 polymer ?
#
loop_
_entity_poly.entity_id
_entity_poly.type
_entity_poly.pdbx_seq_one_letter_code
_entity_poly.pdbx_strand_id
1 'polypeptide(L)'
;MRKILFAGIAALFIGLAAAPVQAQDEVNWQALPAEKEALVTLDREQVRVLRNAVRHCNDLARSNHRQTACVFLDADRVMRQSGNAALRAYHFALPRGMRYDETRNEGFAVERVMKLRALALE
;
A
#
# COMPACT_ATOMS: atom_id res chain seq x y z
N MET A 1 -11.53 -27.34 65.27
CA MET A 1 -10.31 -26.58 64.88
C MET A 1 -10.49 -26.07 63.47
N ARG A 2 -10.30 -24.77 63.29
CA ARG A 2 -10.63 -23.94 62.12
C ARG A 2 -9.36 -23.76 61.27
N LYS A 3 -9.35 -24.15 60.00
CA LYS A 3 -8.30 -23.80 59.01
C LYS A 3 -8.94 -23.73 57.62
N ILE A 4 -9.53 -22.59 57.27
CA ILE A 4 -8.99 -21.53 56.38
C ILE A 4 -8.79 -22.04 54.95
N LEU A 5 -9.73 -21.63 54.10
CA LEU A 5 -9.75 -21.74 52.65
C LEU A 5 -8.59 -20.92 52.06
N PHE A 6 -7.80 -21.51 51.16
CA PHE A 6 -6.94 -20.76 50.25
C PHE A 6 -7.39 -21.00 48.81
N ALA A 7 -7.98 -19.95 48.24
CA ALA A 7 -8.30 -19.82 46.84
C ALA A 7 -7.01 -19.80 46.01
N GLY A 8 -6.78 -20.84 45.22
CA GLY A 8 -5.76 -20.87 44.19
C GLY A 8 -6.32 -20.29 42.90
N ILE A 9 -6.03 -19.03 42.62
CA ILE A 9 -6.34 -18.35 41.35
C ILE A 9 -5.55 -19.06 40.24
N ALA A 10 -6.25 -19.79 39.38
CA ALA A 10 -5.68 -20.34 38.16
C ALA A 10 -5.39 -19.17 37.20
N ALA A 11 -4.10 -18.83 37.07
CA ALA A 11 -3.62 -17.85 36.10
C ALA A 11 -3.91 -18.37 34.69
N LEU A 12 -4.95 -17.82 34.04
CA LEU A 12 -5.19 -17.97 32.61
C LEU A 12 -4.08 -17.21 31.88
N PHE A 13 -3.03 -17.90 31.47
CA PHE A 13 -2.12 -17.42 30.45
C PHE A 13 -2.85 -17.46 29.10
N ILE A 14 -3.57 -16.38 28.79
CA ILE A 14 -4.01 -16.11 27.43
C ILE A 14 -2.74 -15.76 26.65
N GLY A 15 -2.16 -16.76 26.00
CA GLY A 15 -1.16 -16.55 24.96
C GLY A 15 -1.84 -15.81 23.81
N LEU A 16 -1.88 -14.48 23.88
CA LEU A 16 -2.05 -13.64 22.70
C LEU A 16 -0.78 -13.80 21.86
N ALA A 17 -0.73 -14.87 21.08
CA ALA A 17 0.06 -14.89 19.87
C ALA A 17 -0.52 -13.79 18.98
N ALA A 18 0.06 -12.60 19.06
CA ALA A 18 -0.14 -11.55 18.07
C ALA A 18 0.35 -12.13 16.74
N ALA A 19 -0.56 -12.74 15.98
CA ALA A 19 -0.29 -13.03 14.59
C ALA A 19 0.06 -11.67 13.96
N PRO A 20 1.25 -11.52 13.35
CA PRO A 20 1.51 -10.32 12.58
C PRO A 20 0.56 -10.37 11.40
N VAL A 21 -0.58 -9.67 11.50
CA VAL A 21 -1.41 -9.32 10.35
C VAL A 21 -0.59 -8.31 9.56
N GLN A 22 0.38 -8.81 8.79
CA GLN A 22 0.86 -8.09 7.63
C GLN A 22 -0.25 -8.21 6.60
N ALA A 23 -1.26 -7.35 6.74
CA ALA A 23 -2.16 -7.08 5.62
C ALA A 23 -1.27 -6.49 4.52
N GLN A 24 -0.77 -7.34 3.63
CA GLN A 24 -0.32 -6.86 2.34
C GLN A 24 -1.51 -6.13 1.73
N ASP A 25 -1.33 -4.89 1.28
CA ASP A 25 -2.40 -4.14 0.64
C ASP A 25 -2.86 -4.92 -0.60
N GLU A 26 -3.97 -5.65 -0.45
CA GLU A 26 -4.52 -6.49 -1.49
C GLU A 26 -5.00 -5.59 -2.63
N VAL A 27 -4.60 -5.94 -3.85
CA VAL A 27 -4.96 -5.17 -5.03
C VAL A 27 -6.39 -5.56 -5.44
N ASN A 28 -7.33 -4.62 -5.32
CA ASN A 28 -8.67 -4.78 -5.88
C ASN A 28 -8.60 -4.64 -7.41
N TRP A 29 -8.37 -5.76 -8.10
CA TRP A 29 -8.24 -5.80 -9.56
C TRP A 29 -9.53 -5.41 -10.28
N GLN A 30 -10.70 -5.63 -9.67
CA GLN A 30 -11.99 -5.24 -10.23
C GLN A 30 -12.20 -3.72 -10.24
N ALA A 31 -11.56 -2.98 -9.32
CA ALA A 31 -11.63 -1.52 -9.28
C ALA A 31 -10.78 -0.84 -10.37
N LEU A 32 -9.87 -1.56 -11.03
CA LEU A 32 -9.06 -1.01 -12.10
C LEU A 32 -9.87 -0.93 -13.41
N PRO A 33 -9.77 0.19 -14.16
CA PRO A 33 -10.33 0.29 -15.50
C PRO A 33 -9.57 -0.64 -16.47
N ALA A 34 -10.23 -1.03 -17.57
CA ALA A 34 -9.63 -1.86 -18.61
C ALA A 34 -8.89 -1.01 -19.66
N GLU A 35 -9.28 0.26 -19.79
CA GLU A 35 -8.84 1.20 -20.81
C GLU A 35 -7.45 1.77 -20.46
N LYS A 36 -6.55 1.79 -21.45
CA LYS A 36 -5.18 2.28 -21.28
C LYS A 36 -5.15 3.74 -20.84
N GLU A 37 -6.01 4.58 -21.40
CA GLU A 37 -6.10 6.01 -21.14
C GLU A 37 -6.58 6.30 -19.71
N ALA A 38 -7.47 5.47 -19.18
CA ALA A 38 -7.92 5.57 -17.79
C ALA A 38 -6.79 5.18 -16.83
N LEU A 39 -6.04 4.13 -17.13
CA LEU A 39 -4.84 3.74 -16.36
C LEU A 39 -3.74 4.81 -16.42
N VAL A 40 -3.52 5.46 -17.57
CA VAL A 40 -2.62 6.62 -17.70
C VAL A 40 -3.05 7.76 -16.77
N THR A 41 -4.35 8.02 -16.66
CA THR A 41 -4.88 9.05 -15.76
C THR A 41 -4.57 8.71 -14.30
N LEU A 42 -4.79 7.44 -13.91
CA LEU A 42 -4.43 6.95 -12.57
C LEU A 42 -2.93 7.01 -12.30
N ASP A 43 -2.09 6.74 -13.31
CA ASP A 43 -0.63 6.87 -13.19
C ASP A 43 -0.22 8.30 -12.84
N ARG A 44 -0.73 9.28 -13.59
CA ARG A 44 -0.45 10.71 -13.37
C ARG A 44 -0.97 11.19 -12.02
N GLU A 45 -2.11 10.70 -11.57
CA GLU A 45 -2.61 10.98 -10.22
C GLU A 45 -1.69 10.38 -9.14
N GLN A 46 -1.24 9.14 -9.32
CA GLN A 46 -0.32 8.50 -8.39
C GLN A 46 1.03 9.22 -8.33
N VAL A 47 1.59 9.63 -9.48
CA VAL A 47 2.82 10.45 -9.54
C VAL A 47 2.62 11.80 -8.84
N ARG A 48 1.44 12.43 -8.97
CA ARG A 48 1.12 13.66 -8.24
C ARG A 48 1.13 13.44 -6.72
N VAL A 49 0.58 12.33 -6.23
CA VAL A 49 0.67 11.98 -4.80
C VAL A 49 2.12 11.75 -4.38
N LEU A 50 2.91 11.01 -5.16
CA LEU A 50 4.33 10.80 -4.89
C LEU A 50 5.08 12.13 -4.78
N ARG A 51 4.90 13.04 -5.75
CA ARG A 51 5.51 14.38 -5.75
C ARG A 51 5.14 15.20 -4.51
N ASN A 52 3.90 15.10 -4.06
CA ASN A 52 3.48 15.79 -2.84
C ASN A 52 4.18 15.23 -1.60
N ALA A 53 4.29 13.90 -1.48
CA ALA A 53 5.04 13.24 -0.41
C ALA A 53 6.54 13.61 -0.44
N VAL A 54 7.15 13.65 -1.63
CA VAL A 54 8.55 14.05 -1.82
C VAL A 54 8.79 15.49 -1.33
N ARG A 55 7.91 16.44 -1.68
CA ARG A 55 8.01 17.82 -1.19
C ARG A 55 7.81 17.91 0.32
N HIS A 56 6.82 17.21 0.85
CA HIS A 56 6.55 17.17 2.29
C HIS A 56 7.75 16.63 3.08
N CYS A 57 8.40 15.59 2.56
CA CYS A 57 9.56 14.95 3.18
C CYS A 57 10.91 15.60 2.82
N ASN A 58 10.90 16.67 2.02
CA ASN A 58 12.10 17.34 1.49
C ASN A 58 13.10 16.39 0.80
N ASP A 59 12.60 15.39 0.06
CA ASP A 59 13.44 14.37 -0.59
C ASP A 59 13.76 14.68 -2.06
N LEU A 60 14.09 15.94 -2.36
CA LEU A 60 14.10 16.49 -3.73
C LEU A 60 15.35 16.12 -4.56
N ALA A 61 16.37 15.53 -3.94
CA ALA A 61 17.68 15.31 -4.57
C ALA A 61 17.77 14.04 -5.43
N ARG A 62 16.71 13.23 -5.47
CA ARG A 62 16.66 11.94 -6.18
C ARG A 62 15.35 11.79 -6.93
N SER A 63 15.28 10.90 -7.90
CA SER A 63 14.03 10.56 -8.59
C SER A 63 13.36 9.29 -8.05
N ASN A 64 14.13 8.43 -7.38
CA ASN A 64 13.64 7.19 -6.79
C ASN A 64 13.70 7.25 -5.27
N HIS A 65 12.52 7.17 -4.65
CA HIS A 65 12.30 7.39 -3.23
C HIS A 65 11.96 6.11 -2.47
N ARG A 66 12.15 4.93 -3.08
CA ARG A 66 11.74 3.63 -2.49
C ARG A 66 12.41 3.31 -1.15
N GLN A 67 13.56 3.94 -0.87
CA GLN A 67 14.35 3.80 0.36
C GLN A 67 14.12 4.94 1.36
N THR A 68 13.31 5.94 1.01
CA THR A 68 13.02 7.08 1.88
C THR A 68 11.74 6.81 2.68
N ALA A 69 11.90 6.46 3.96
CA ALA A 69 10.79 6.10 4.86
C ALA A 69 9.66 7.12 4.88
N CYS A 70 10.00 8.40 5.04
CA CYS A 70 9.00 9.46 5.04
C CYS A 70 8.15 9.44 3.75
N VAL A 71 8.78 9.34 2.58
CA VAL A 71 8.07 9.42 1.28
C VAL A 71 7.15 8.23 1.07
N PHE A 72 7.66 6.99 1.24
CA PHE A 72 6.83 5.82 0.96
C PHE A 72 5.71 5.65 1.99
N LEU A 73 5.95 5.97 3.26
CA LEU A 73 4.90 5.90 4.29
C LEU A 73 3.83 6.96 4.05
N ASP A 74 4.20 8.17 3.65
CA ASP A 74 3.25 9.25 3.39
C ASP A 74 2.41 8.97 2.14
N ALA A 75 3.04 8.55 1.03
CA ALA A 75 2.35 8.18 -0.19
C ALA A 75 1.37 7.01 0.03
N ASP A 76 1.82 5.95 0.73
CA ASP A 76 0.96 4.80 1.01
C ASP A 76 -0.21 5.17 1.93
N ARG A 77 0.04 6.01 2.95
CA ARG A 77 -1.02 6.52 3.85
C ARG A 77 -2.09 7.26 3.06
N VAL A 78 -1.70 8.17 2.16
CA VAL A 78 -2.64 8.90 1.30
C VAL A 78 -3.43 7.94 0.41
N MET A 79 -2.79 6.92 -0.15
CA MET A 79 -3.45 5.93 -1.01
C MET A 79 -4.45 5.05 -0.25
N ARG A 80 -4.11 4.63 0.97
CA ARG A 80 -5.04 3.90 1.85
C ARG A 80 -6.24 4.75 2.26
N GLN A 81 -6.04 6.05 2.48
CA GLN A 81 -7.10 7.00 2.85
C GLN A 81 -7.91 7.54 1.65
N SER A 82 -7.46 7.30 0.42
CA SER A 82 -8.13 7.78 -0.78
C SER A 82 -9.54 7.19 -0.94
N GLY A 83 -10.53 8.03 -1.25
CA GLY A 83 -11.87 7.57 -1.65
C GLY A 83 -11.89 6.92 -3.04
N ASN A 84 -10.86 7.15 -3.86
CA ASN A 84 -10.76 6.59 -5.20
C ASN A 84 -10.17 5.16 -5.15
N ALA A 85 -11.04 4.16 -5.25
CA ALA A 85 -10.66 2.75 -5.21
C ALA A 85 -9.75 2.35 -6.37
N ALA A 86 -9.96 2.90 -7.58
CA ALA A 86 -9.14 2.63 -8.75
C ALA A 86 -7.71 3.16 -8.58
N LEU A 87 -7.57 4.39 -8.05
CA LEU A 87 -6.26 4.98 -7.76
C LEU A 87 -5.49 4.19 -6.71
N ARG A 88 -6.18 3.78 -5.64
CA ARG A 88 -5.59 2.92 -4.61
C ARG A 88 -5.13 1.58 -5.19
N ALA A 89 -5.98 0.91 -5.96
CA ALA A 89 -5.63 -0.35 -6.61
C ALA A 89 -4.45 -0.17 -7.57
N TYR A 90 -4.42 0.90 -8.34
CA TYR A 90 -3.33 1.20 -9.27
C TYR A 90 -1.99 1.36 -8.55
N HIS A 91 -1.98 2.14 -7.47
CA HIS A 91 -0.79 2.33 -6.64
C HIS A 91 -0.24 1.01 -6.09
N PHE A 92 -1.11 0.15 -5.57
CA PHE A 92 -0.69 -1.12 -4.98
C PHE A 92 -0.35 -2.21 -6.02
N ALA A 93 -0.92 -2.13 -7.23
CA ALA A 93 -0.54 -2.99 -8.36
C ALA A 93 0.88 -2.74 -8.87
N LEU A 94 1.39 -1.50 -8.71
CA LEU A 94 2.75 -1.17 -9.10
C LEU A 94 3.78 -1.83 -8.17
N PRO A 95 4.88 -2.37 -8.73
CA PRO A 95 6.01 -2.81 -7.92
C PRO A 95 6.64 -1.61 -7.22
N ARG A 96 7.17 -1.83 -6.02
CA ARG A 96 7.81 -0.81 -5.17
C ARG A 96 8.81 0.08 -5.92
N GLY A 97 9.59 -0.50 -6.84
CA GLY A 97 10.56 0.24 -7.64
C GLY A 97 9.95 1.31 -8.54
N MET A 98 8.76 1.06 -9.11
CA MET A 98 8.05 2.03 -9.96
C MET A 98 7.17 2.97 -9.14
N ARG A 99 6.50 2.42 -8.12
CA ARG A 99 5.55 3.15 -7.27
C ARG A 99 6.13 4.44 -6.67
N TYR A 100 7.43 4.43 -6.35
CA TYR A 100 8.14 5.56 -5.75
C TYR A 100 9.24 6.13 -6.66
N ASP A 101 9.13 5.93 -7.97
CA ASP A 101 10.02 6.55 -8.97
C ASP A 101 9.24 7.61 -9.74
N GLU A 102 9.63 8.87 -9.59
CA GLU A 102 9.04 10.03 -10.27
C GLU A 102 9.32 10.08 -11.77
N THR A 103 10.35 9.36 -12.19
CA THR A 103 10.87 9.32 -13.57
C THR A 103 10.56 8.00 -14.26
N ARG A 104 9.69 7.17 -13.67
CA ARG A 104 9.28 5.90 -14.28
C ARG A 104 8.67 6.11 -15.66
N ASN A 105 8.81 5.12 -16.52
CA ASN A 105 8.14 5.09 -17.81
C ASN A 105 6.63 4.82 -17.62
N GLU A 106 5.79 5.84 -17.87
CA GLU A 106 4.32 5.79 -17.77
C GLU A 106 3.73 4.64 -18.61
N GLY A 107 4.16 4.51 -19.88
CA GLY A 107 3.68 3.48 -20.79
C GLY A 107 3.96 2.07 -20.27
N PHE A 108 5.18 1.83 -19.79
CA PHE A 108 5.58 0.54 -19.23
C PHE A 108 4.84 0.20 -17.93
N ALA A 109 4.63 1.20 -17.05
CA ALA A 109 3.88 1.02 -15.81
C ALA A 109 2.42 0.63 -16.11
N VAL A 110 1.77 1.35 -17.03
CA VAL A 110 0.38 1.11 -17.43
C VAL A 110 0.22 -0.24 -18.11
N GLU A 111 1.07 -0.59 -19.08
CA GLU A 111 1.00 -1.89 -19.77
C GLU A 111 1.19 -3.06 -18.81
N ARG A 112 2.08 -2.91 -17.83
CA ARG A 112 2.24 -3.91 -16.77
C ARG A 112 0.96 -4.07 -15.95
N VAL A 113 0.37 -2.98 -15.45
CA VAL A 113 -0.85 -3.03 -14.63
C VAL A 113 -2.00 -3.64 -15.43
N MET A 114 -2.15 -3.25 -16.70
CA MET A 114 -3.14 -3.80 -17.61
C MET A 114 -3.00 -5.32 -17.77
N LYS A 115 -1.77 -5.81 -17.98
CA LYS A 115 -1.48 -7.26 -18.07
C LYS A 115 -1.78 -8.00 -16.77
N LEU A 116 -1.39 -7.43 -15.61
CA LEU A 116 -1.65 -8.05 -14.31
C LEU A 116 -3.14 -8.11 -13.99
N ARG A 117 -3.89 -7.06 -14.34
CA ARG A 117 -5.35 -7.03 -14.21
C ARG A 117 -6.00 -8.11 -15.06
N ALA A 118 -5.61 -8.27 -16.32
CA ALA A 118 -6.15 -9.33 -17.19
C ALA A 118 -5.94 -10.72 -16.57
N LEU A 119 -4.71 -11.03 -16.14
CA LEU A 119 -4.38 -12.31 -15.50
C LEU A 119 -5.12 -12.55 -14.18
N ALA A 120 -5.48 -11.49 -13.46
CA ALA A 120 -6.18 -11.61 -12.17
C ALA A 120 -7.71 -11.73 -12.29
N LEU A 121 -8.27 -11.44 -13.48
CA LEU A 121 -9.71 -11.46 -13.75
C LEU A 121 -10.14 -12.58 -14.72
N GLU A 122 -9.17 -13.29 -15.30
CA GLU A 122 -9.37 -14.58 -16.00
C GLU A 122 -9.66 -15.71 -15.01
#